data_AF-A0A6I9MAT8-F1
#
_entry.id   AF-A0A6I9MAT8-F1
#
_cell.length_a   1.000
_cell.length_b   1.000
_cell.length_c   1.000
_cell.angle_alpha   90.00
_cell.angle_beta   90.00
_cell.angle_gamma   90.00
#
_symmetry.space_group_name_H-M   'P 1'
#
loop_
_entity.id
_entity.type
_entity.pdbx_description
1 polymer ?
#
loop_
_entity_poly.entity_id
_entity_poly.type
_entity_poly.pdbx_seq_one_letter_code
_entity_poly.pdbx_strand_id
1 'polypeptide(L)'
;RYALVVCGDIAVYPSGNARPTGGAGAVAMLIGPKAPLVLEQGLRGTHMENAYDFYKPNLASEYPLVDGKLSIQCYFRALDRCYAAYRKKIQNQWKQAGNNQPFTLDDVQYMIFHTPFCKMVQKSLARLMLSDFLSSSSDTQSNLYKGLEAFRSLKLEETYTNKDLDKALLKASLDMFNKKTKASLYLSTNNGNMYTSSLYGCLASLLSHHSAQELAGSRIGAFSYGSGLAASFFSFRVSKDASPGSALENLVSSVSDLPKRLDSRRRMSPEEFTDIMNQREQFYHKVNYSPPGDTGNLFPGTWYLERVDEMHRRKYARRPV
;
A
#
# COMPACT_ATOMS: atom_id res chain seq x y z
N ARG A 1 -20.53 -19.72 2.07
CA ARG A 1 -20.73 -18.35 1.57
C ARG A 1 -19.36 -17.68 1.46
N TYR A 2 -19.17 -16.80 0.47
CA TYR A 2 -17.96 -15.97 0.40
C TYR A 2 -18.04 -14.83 1.41
N ALA A 3 -16.89 -14.27 1.77
CA ALA A 3 -16.81 -12.95 2.38
C ALA A 3 -16.43 -11.93 1.29
N LEU A 4 -16.96 -10.71 1.40
CA LEU A 4 -16.61 -9.60 0.53
C LEU A 4 -15.97 -8.51 1.38
N VAL A 5 -14.72 -8.17 1.09
CA VAL A 5 -14.00 -7.07 1.71
C VAL A 5 -14.04 -5.88 0.76
N VAL A 6 -14.49 -4.72 1.24
CA VAL A 6 -14.46 -3.47 0.49
C VAL A 6 -13.68 -2.45 1.30
N CYS A 7 -12.72 -1.79 0.66
CA CYS A 7 -12.00 -0.66 1.21
C CYS A 7 -11.88 0.44 0.15
N GLY A 8 -11.93 1.69 0.56
CA GLY A 8 -11.90 2.81 -0.36
C GLY A 8 -12.00 4.14 0.37
N ASP A 9 -11.40 5.16 -0.22
CA ASP A 9 -11.23 6.47 0.41
C ASP A 9 -11.11 7.58 -0.64
N ILE A 10 -11.36 8.79 -0.17
CA ILE A 10 -11.02 10.05 -0.86
C ILE A 10 -9.99 10.77 0.02
N ALA A 11 -8.72 10.71 -0.38
CA ALA A 11 -7.60 11.29 0.35
C ALA A 11 -7.33 12.71 -0.13
N VAL A 12 -7.78 13.70 0.65
CA VAL A 12 -7.62 15.12 0.34
C VAL A 12 -6.88 15.87 1.46
N TYR A 13 -6.15 16.89 1.06
CA TYR A 13 -5.36 17.75 1.93
C TYR A 13 -5.55 19.22 1.54
N PRO A 14 -5.40 20.17 2.49
CA PRO A 14 -5.44 21.59 2.17
C PRO A 14 -4.29 21.95 1.23
N SER A 15 -4.32 23.16 0.67
CA SER A 15 -3.19 23.65 -0.13
C SER A 15 -1.89 23.57 0.67
N GLY A 16 -0.82 23.11 0.03
CA GLY A 16 0.48 22.88 0.66
C GLY A 16 1.11 21.55 0.27
N ASN A 17 2.20 21.20 0.96
CA ASN A 17 3.10 20.10 0.57
C ASN A 17 2.47 18.70 0.61
N ALA A 18 1.36 18.52 1.34
CA ALA A 18 0.65 17.24 1.40
C ALA A 18 -0.40 17.08 0.28
N ARG A 19 -0.85 18.16 -0.38
CA ARG A 19 -1.85 18.08 -1.47
C ARG A 19 -1.42 17.14 -2.61
N PRO A 20 -0.17 17.14 -3.08
CA PRO A 20 0.27 16.24 -4.15
C PRO A 20 0.30 14.76 -3.77
N THR A 21 0.16 14.40 -2.48
CA THR A 21 0.13 13.00 -2.02
C THR A 21 -1.30 12.47 -1.83
N GLY A 22 -2.32 13.23 -2.21
CA GLY A 22 -3.71 12.77 -2.21
C GLY A 22 -4.00 11.73 -3.29
N GLY A 23 -5.26 11.32 -3.39
CA GLY A 23 -5.74 10.32 -4.34
C GLY A 23 -7.13 9.83 -3.96
N ALA A 24 -7.74 9.00 -4.82
CA ALA A 24 -9.04 8.42 -4.53
C ALA A 24 -9.22 7.08 -5.23
N GLY A 25 -9.93 6.16 -4.59
CA GLY A 25 -10.24 4.86 -5.16
C GLY A 25 -10.83 3.89 -4.16
N ALA A 26 -11.29 2.76 -4.66
CA ALA A 26 -11.81 1.66 -3.87
C ALA A 26 -11.42 0.32 -4.50
N VAL A 27 -11.27 -0.70 -3.66
CA VAL A 27 -11.00 -2.08 -4.05
C VAL A 27 -12.01 -2.98 -3.34
N ALA A 28 -12.56 -3.93 -4.09
CA ALA A 28 -13.39 -5.01 -3.57
C ALA A 28 -12.67 -6.36 -3.78
N MET A 29 -12.61 -7.18 -2.74
CA MET A 29 -11.96 -8.49 -2.76
C MET A 29 -12.94 -9.56 -2.31
N LEU A 30 -13.15 -10.56 -3.16
CA LEU A 30 -13.93 -11.74 -2.80
C LEU A 30 -13.02 -12.77 -2.12
N ILE A 31 -13.36 -13.16 -0.90
CA ILE A 31 -12.57 -14.06 -0.06
C ILE A 31 -13.30 -15.39 0.08
N GLY A 32 -12.60 -16.49 -0.19
CA GLY A 32 -13.14 -17.83 -0.14
C GLY A 32 -12.06 -18.93 -0.02
N PRO A 33 -12.49 -20.18 0.20
CA PRO A 33 -11.58 -21.32 0.19
C PRO A 33 -11.00 -21.54 -1.21
N LYS A 34 -9.84 -22.21 -1.28
CA LYS A 34 -9.12 -22.55 -2.53
C LYS A 34 -8.78 -21.32 -3.39
N ALA A 35 -8.48 -20.20 -2.74
CA ALA A 35 -8.07 -18.96 -3.41
C ALA A 35 -6.70 -19.09 -4.09
N PRO A 36 -6.46 -18.39 -5.22
CA PRO A 36 -5.16 -18.38 -5.88
C PRO A 36 -4.09 -17.57 -5.11
N LEU A 37 -4.52 -16.68 -4.21
CA LEU A 37 -3.66 -15.96 -3.27
C LEU A 37 -4.10 -16.34 -1.85
N VAL A 38 -3.34 -17.23 -1.21
CA VAL A 38 -3.66 -17.77 0.11
C VAL A 38 -2.92 -16.98 1.18
N LEU A 39 -3.64 -16.39 2.14
CA LEU A 39 -3.00 -15.80 3.34
C LEU A 39 -2.21 -16.89 4.08
N GLU A 40 -0.92 -16.68 4.33
CA GLU A 40 -0.12 -17.65 5.08
C GLU A 40 -0.55 -17.66 6.55
N GLN A 41 -0.95 -18.85 7.03
CA GLN A 41 -1.61 -19.00 8.32
C GLN A 41 -0.68 -18.72 9.50
N GLY A 42 -1.18 -17.98 10.49
CA GLY A 42 -0.41 -17.59 11.67
C GLY A 42 0.64 -16.50 11.43
N LEU A 43 0.91 -16.09 10.19
CA LEU A 43 1.97 -15.15 9.82
C LEU A 43 1.48 -13.70 9.73
N ARG A 44 1.04 -13.15 10.87
CA ARG A 44 0.68 -11.73 11.01
C ARG A 44 1.57 -11.05 12.05
N GLY A 45 2.57 -10.30 11.62
CA GLY A 45 3.38 -9.45 12.49
C GLY A 45 2.68 -8.11 12.69
N THR A 46 2.02 -7.91 13.82
CA THR A 46 1.18 -6.72 14.09
C THR A 46 1.83 -5.85 15.15
N HIS A 47 1.73 -4.54 14.97
CA HIS A 47 2.13 -3.53 15.94
C HIS A 47 1.08 -2.41 15.99
N MET A 48 0.73 -1.97 17.19
CA MET A 48 -0.14 -0.85 17.45
C MET A 48 0.45 -0.05 18.60
N GLU A 49 0.34 1.27 18.54
CA GLU A 49 0.73 2.18 19.62
C GLU A 49 -0.07 3.48 19.50
N ASN A 50 -0.15 4.25 20.57
CA ASN A 50 -0.79 5.57 20.54
C ASN A 50 0.19 6.60 19.96
N ALA A 51 -0.19 7.26 18.86
CA ALA A 51 0.60 8.28 18.18
C ALA A 51 -0.31 9.36 17.54
N TYR A 52 0.18 10.59 17.49
CA TYR A 52 -0.51 11.73 16.87
C TYR A 52 0.17 12.17 15.58
N ASP A 53 0.56 11.20 14.73
CA ASP A 53 1.29 11.47 13.49
C ASP A 53 0.41 11.97 12.35
N PHE A 54 -0.81 11.44 12.27
CA PHE A 54 -1.88 11.92 11.40
C PHE A 54 -3.22 11.52 12.02
N TYR A 55 -4.16 12.46 12.11
CA TYR A 55 -5.47 12.24 12.69
C TYR A 55 -6.47 13.29 12.20
N LYS A 56 -7.78 13.03 12.34
CA LYS A 56 -8.87 13.91 11.90
C LYS A 56 -9.73 14.36 13.10
N PRO A 57 -9.23 15.26 13.97
CA PRO A 57 -9.95 15.66 15.17
C PRO A 57 -11.06 16.69 14.87
N ASN A 58 -10.91 17.48 13.80
CA ASN A 58 -11.90 18.46 13.38
C ASN A 58 -12.97 17.76 12.54
N LEU A 59 -14.07 17.38 13.18
CA LEU A 59 -15.19 16.68 12.54
C LEU A 59 -15.89 17.54 11.47
N ALA A 60 -15.68 18.85 11.48
CA ALA A 60 -16.22 19.76 10.49
C ALA A 60 -15.32 19.93 9.25
N SER A 61 -14.19 19.23 9.17
CA SER A 61 -13.26 19.32 8.04
C SER A 61 -12.92 17.94 7.48
N GLU A 62 -12.86 17.82 6.15
CA GLU A 62 -12.36 16.60 5.49
C GLU A 62 -10.85 16.41 5.75
N TYR A 63 -10.16 17.51 6.06
CA TYR A 63 -8.71 17.57 6.13
C TYR A 63 -8.15 17.04 7.45
N PRO A 64 -7.05 16.26 7.38
CA PRO A 64 -6.35 15.78 8.55
C PRO A 64 -5.42 16.85 9.13
N LEU A 65 -5.15 16.74 10.43
CA LEU A 65 -3.91 17.25 11.00
C LEU A 65 -2.81 16.22 10.76
N VAL A 66 -1.67 16.68 10.24
CA VAL A 66 -0.55 15.81 9.89
C VAL A 66 0.78 16.43 10.30
N ASP A 67 1.55 15.69 11.09
CA ASP A 67 2.98 15.93 11.25
C ASP A 67 3.72 15.05 10.23
N GLY A 68 4.16 15.67 9.14
CA GLY A 68 4.80 14.97 8.03
C GLY A 68 6.10 14.25 8.42
N LYS A 69 6.86 14.79 9.38
CA LYS A 69 8.10 14.15 9.83
C LYS A 69 7.79 12.98 10.77
N LEU A 70 6.87 13.19 11.71
CA LEU A 70 6.46 12.16 12.66
C LEU A 70 5.78 10.98 11.95
N SER A 71 4.92 11.22 10.96
CA SER A 71 4.25 10.16 10.19
C SER A 71 5.21 9.25 9.44
N ILE A 72 6.30 9.80 8.88
CA ILE A 72 7.36 8.99 8.27
C ILE A 72 8.09 8.14 9.32
N GLN A 73 8.40 8.71 10.49
CA GLN A 73 9.05 7.99 11.59
C GLN A 73 8.16 6.87 12.15
N CYS A 74 6.88 7.17 12.38
CA CYS A 74 5.88 6.20 12.83
C CYS A 74 5.70 5.05 11.84
N TYR A 75 5.63 5.34 10.53
CA TYR A 75 5.58 4.31 9.50
C TYR A 75 6.78 3.38 9.54
N PHE A 76 8.01 3.91 9.57
CA PHE A 76 9.22 3.07 9.57
C PHE A 76 9.39 2.31 10.90
N ARG A 77 9.07 2.92 12.03
CA ARG A 77 9.05 2.23 13.32
C ARG A 77 8.05 1.07 13.31
N ALA A 78 6.84 1.31 12.81
CA ALA A 78 5.83 0.26 12.69
C ALA A 78 6.28 -0.85 11.72
N LEU A 79 6.95 -0.50 10.62
CA LEU A 79 7.53 -1.47 9.68
C LEU A 79 8.56 -2.37 10.37
N ASP A 80 9.50 -1.79 11.12
CA ASP A 80 10.53 -2.53 11.86
C ASP A 80 9.90 -3.51 12.85
N ARG A 81 8.92 -3.03 13.64
CA ARG A 81 8.21 -3.85 14.64
C ARG A 81 7.41 -4.98 14.00
N CYS A 82 6.66 -4.67 12.94
CA CYS A 82 5.84 -5.66 12.23
C CYS A 82 6.71 -6.72 11.54
N TYR A 83 7.79 -6.31 10.89
CA TYR A 83 8.71 -7.22 10.22
C TYR A 83 9.43 -8.12 11.22
N ALA A 84 9.94 -7.59 12.33
CA ALA A 84 10.52 -8.40 13.40
C ALA A 84 9.51 -9.43 13.97
N ALA A 85 8.27 -9.02 14.20
CA ALA A 85 7.22 -9.92 14.67
C ALA A 85 6.87 -11.01 13.64
N TYR A 86 6.79 -10.65 12.35
CA TYR A 86 6.57 -11.60 11.26
C TYR A 86 7.71 -12.62 11.16
N ARG A 87 8.97 -12.15 11.14
CA ARG A 87 10.17 -12.99 11.10
C ARG A 87 10.21 -14.01 12.24
N LYS A 88 9.94 -13.57 13.46
CA LYS A 88 9.84 -14.46 14.64
C LYS A 88 8.80 -15.56 14.42
N LYS A 89 7.62 -15.21 13.89
CA LYS A 89 6.52 -16.17 13.68
C LYS A 89 6.86 -17.21 12.61
N ILE A 90 7.38 -16.79 11.46
CA ILE A 90 7.72 -17.72 10.38
C ILE A 90 8.92 -18.61 10.76
N GLN A 91 9.94 -18.05 11.41
CA GLN A 91 11.10 -18.82 11.87
C GLN A 91 10.71 -19.85 12.94
N ASN A 92 9.73 -19.54 13.81
CA ASN A 92 9.20 -20.52 14.76
C ASN A 92 8.49 -21.68 14.03
N GLN A 93 7.70 -21.40 12.99
CA GLN A 93 7.06 -22.44 12.17
C GLN A 93 8.10 -23.28 11.42
N TRP A 94 9.14 -22.66 10.85
CA TRP A 94 10.24 -23.36 10.19
C TRP A 94 11.02 -24.24 11.14
N LYS A 95 11.31 -23.76 12.35
CA LYS A 95 11.99 -24.54 13.39
C LYS A 95 11.21 -25.80 13.76
N GLN A 96 9.87 -25.70 13.87
CA GLN A 96 9.00 -26.85 14.09
C GLN A 96 9.05 -27.85 12.91
N ALA A 97 9.29 -27.37 11.69
CA ALA A 97 9.49 -28.17 10.50
C ALA A 97 10.96 -28.60 10.27
N GLY A 98 11.86 -28.40 11.24
CA GLY A 98 13.26 -28.79 11.15
C GLY A 98 14.17 -27.84 10.36
N ASN A 99 13.70 -26.64 9.99
CA ASN A 99 14.48 -25.62 9.31
C ASN A 99 14.85 -24.47 10.27
N ASN A 100 16.15 -24.26 10.48
CA ASN A 100 16.69 -23.22 11.38
C ASN A 100 17.21 -21.97 10.65
N GLN A 101 16.95 -21.83 9.35
CA GLN A 101 17.39 -20.67 8.58
C GLN A 101 16.70 -19.37 9.05
N PRO A 102 17.41 -18.24 9.09
CA PRO A 102 16.80 -16.94 9.34
C PRO A 102 15.91 -16.54 8.15
N PHE A 103 14.85 -15.78 8.41
CA PHE A 103 14.04 -15.18 7.35
C PHE A 103 14.64 -13.85 6.91
N THR A 104 14.79 -13.65 5.60
CA THR A 104 15.23 -12.38 4.99
C THR A 104 14.33 -11.99 3.81
N LEU A 105 14.62 -10.84 3.20
CA LEU A 105 14.00 -10.42 1.94
C LEU A 105 14.19 -11.43 0.78
N ASP A 106 15.15 -12.35 0.86
CA ASP A 106 15.34 -13.38 -0.18
C ASP A 106 14.22 -14.44 -0.15
N ASP A 107 13.57 -14.63 0.99
CA ASP A 107 12.43 -15.54 1.18
C ASP A 107 11.10 -14.99 0.65
N VAL A 108 11.13 -13.78 0.09
CA VAL A 108 9.99 -13.05 -0.46
C VAL A 108 10.27 -12.72 -1.93
N GLN A 109 9.44 -13.22 -2.84
CA GLN A 109 9.61 -12.94 -4.27
C GLN A 109 9.06 -11.55 -4.62
N TYR A 110 7.98 -11.12 -3.97
CA TYR A 110 7.38 -9.80 -4.17
C TYR A 110 7.03 -9.14 -2.84
N MET A 111 7.24 -7.84 -2.73
CA MET A 111 6.97 -7.08 -1.52
C MET A 111 6.15 -5.83 -1.86
N ILE A 112 4.94 -5.76 -1.30
CA ILE A 112 3.98 -4.67 -1.51
C ILE A 112 3.71 -3.91 -0.21
N PHE A 113 3.42 -2.62 -0.32
CA PHE A 113 3.29 -1.72 0.82
C PHE A 113 2.05 -0.85 0.69
N HIS A 114 1.50 -0.40 1.83
CA HIS A 114 0.72 0.83 1.84
C HIS A 114 1.59 1.95 1.27
N THR A 115 1.09 2.64 0.26
CA THR A 115 1.85 3.62 -0.53
C THR A 115 1.24 5.01 -0.41
N PRO A 116 1.70 5.83 0.56
CA PRO A 116 1.40 7.25 0.61
C PRO A 116 1.99 8.01 -0.60
N PHE A 117 3.21 7.63 -0.98
CA PHE A 117 3.89 8.09 -2.19
C PHE A 117 5.06 7.15 -2.51
N CYS A 118 5.42 7.02 -3.79
CA CYS A 118 6.35 5.98 -4.27
C CYS A 118 7.75 6.06 -3.63
N LYS A 119 8.26 7.27 -3.34
CA LYS A 119 9.58 7.42 -2.72
C LYS A 119 9.63 6.83 -1.31
N MET A 120 8.52 6.86 -0.58
CA MET A 120 8.41 6.25 0.75
C MET A 120 8.63 4.74 0.65
N VAL A 121 8.00 4.08 -0.31
CA VAL A 121 8.10 2.63 -0.49
C VAL A 121 9.49 2.18 -0.89
N GLN A 122 10.18 2.95 -1.74
CA GLN A 122 11.58 2.66 -2.07
C GLN A 122 12.45 2.65 -0.81
N LYS A 123 12.24 3.62 0.10
CA LYS A 123 12.92 3.65 1.41
C LYS A 123 12.45 2.52 2.33
N SER A 124 11.18 2.11 2.27
CA SER A 124 10.64 1.02 3.08
C SER A 124 11.30 -0.32 2.76
N LEU A 125 11.50 -0.66 1.48
CA LEU A 125 12.23 -1.88 1.14
C LEU A 125 13.70 -1.80 1.59
N ALA A 126 14.34 -0.63 1.39
CA ALA A 126 15.69 -0.38 1.87
C ALA A 126 15.80 -0.53 3.40
N ARG A 127 14.76 -0.14 4.14
CA ARG A 127 14.64 -0.31 5.59
C ARG A 127 14.53 -1.77 6.01
N LEU A 128 13.77 -2.59 5.26
CA LEU A 128 13.74 -4.04 5.49
C LEU A 128 15.13 -4.68 5.29
N MET A 129 15.88 -4.24 4.27
CA MET A 129 17.26 -4.68 4.05
C MET A 129 18.19 -4.30 5.21
N LEU A 130 18.01 -3.10 5.80
CA LEU A 130 18.72 -2.72 7.03
C LEU A 130 18.39 -3.68 8.19
N SER A 131 17.12 -4.03 8.36
CA SER A 131 16.69 -4.98 9.39
C SER A 131 17.32 -6.36 9.18
N ASP A 132 17.44 -6.84 7.95
CA ASP A 132 18.11 -8.10 7.64
C ASP A 132 19.61 -8.02 7.94
N PHE A 133 20.26 -6.95 7.48
CA PHE A 133 21.67 -6.66 7.75
C PHE A 133 21.98 -6.69 9.26
N LEU A 134 21.25 -5.91 10.05
CA LEU A 134 21.45 -5.81 11.51
C LEU A 134 21.12 -7.11 12.26
N SER A 135 20.32 -8.00 11.66
CA SER A 135 19.97 -9.30 12.26
C SER A 135 20.86 -10.45 11.78
N SER A 136 21.72 -10.21 10.80
CA SER A 136 22.59 -11.23 10.20
C SER A 136 23.90 -11.41 10.98
N SER A 137 24.55 -12.57 10.82
CA SER A 137 25.85 -12.82 11.44
C SER A 137 26.94 -11.90 10.85
N SER A 138 28.03 -11.69 11.59
CA SER A 138 29.17 -10.88 11.13
C SER A 138 29.73 -11.31 9.76
N ASP A 139 29.70 -12.63 9.48
CA ASP A 139 30.14 -13.19 8.20
C ASP A 139 29.17 -12.82 7.08
N THR A 140 27.86 -12.96 7.30
CA THR A 140 26.83 -12.57 6.32
C THR A 140 26.86 -11.07 6.05
N GLN A 141 27.03 -10.25 7.09
CA GLN A 141 27.18 -8.80 6.96
C GLN A 141 28.33 -8.42 6.01
N SER A 142 29.49 -9.03 6.18
CA SER A 142 30.70 -8.71 5.42
C SER A 142 30.64 -9.22 3.97
N ASN A 143 29.85 -10.26 3.71
CA ASN A 143 29.74 -10.88 2.39
C ASN A 143 28.62 -10.27 1.53
N LEU A 144 27.40 -10.14 2.07
CA LEU A 144 26.21 -9.77 1.31
C LEU A 144 25.86 -8.27 1.38
N TYR A 145 26.28 -7.57 2.43
CA TYR A 145 25.86 -6.20 2.72
C TYR A 145 27.01 -5.19 2.63
N LYS A 146 27.86 -5.36 1.61
CA LYS A 146 29.01 -4.48 1.37
C LYS A 146 28.58 -3.02 1.23
N GLY A 147 29.22 -2.14 1.98
CA GLY A 147 28.91 -0.71 2.07
C GLY A 147 27.93 -0.33 3.17
N LEU A 148 27.41 -1.28 3.95
CA LEU A 148 26.57 -1.00 5.12
C LEU A 148 27.32 -1.13 6.46
N GLU A 149 28.58 -1.56 6.45
CA GLU A 149 29.37 -1.86 7.63
C GLU A 149 29.57 -0.67 8.55
N ALA A 150 29.67 0.53 7.97
CA ALA A 150 29.80 1.78 8.72
C ALA A 150 28.58 2.11 9.59
N PHE A 151 27.44 1.43 9.37
CA PHE A 151 26.18 1.72 10.04
C PHE A 151 25.77 0.68 11.09
N ARG A 152 26.63 -0.32 11.38
CA ARG A 152 26.33 -1.43 12.32
C ARG A 152 25.98 -0.95 13.73
N SER A 153 26.59 0.14 14.18
CA SER A 153 26.46 0.67 15.54
C SER A 153 25.39 1.75 15.68
N LEU A 154 24.68 2.11 14.60
CA LEU A 154 23.63 3.11 14.66
C LEU A 154 22.44 2.60 15.49
N LYS A 155 21.91 3.47 16.35
CA LYS A 155 20.67 3.20 17.06
C LYS A 155 19.48 3.32 16.11
N LEU A 156 18.43 2.56 16.37
CA LEU A 156 17.24 2.54 15.52
C LEU A 156 16.66 3.94 15.29
N GLU A 157 16.69 4.79 16.31
CA GLU A 157 16.18 6.16 16.28
C GLU A 157 17.01 7.09 15.37
N GLU A 158 18.32 6.84 15.28
CA GLU A 158 19.27 7.62 14.47
C GLU A 158 19.13 7.30 12.98
N THR A 159 18.65 6.10 12.67
CA THR A 159 18.53 5.62 11.28
C THR A 159 17.38 6.25 10.50
N TYR A 160 16.34 6.80 11.15
CA TYR A 160 15.15 7.33 10.45
C TYR A 160 15.43 8.65 9.71
N THR A 161 16.48 9.38 10.10
CA THR A 161 16.81 10.70 9.55
C THR A 161 18.22 10.79 8.97
N ASN A 162 18.99 9.70 9.02
CA ASN A 162 20.37 9.68 8.53
C ASN A 162 20.40 9.60 6.99
N LYS A 163 20.80 10.70 6.34
CA LYS A 163 20.83 10.81 4.88
C LYS A 163 21.90 9.93 4.21
N ASP A 164 23.01 9.67 4.90
CA ASP A 164 24.09 8.85 4.34
C ASP A 164 23.71 7.38 4.37
N LEU A 165 23.07 6.94 5.47
CA LEU A 165 22.45 5.62 5.55
C LEU A 165 21.37 5.44 4.47
N ASP A 166 20.48 6.43 4.31
CA ASP A 166 19.45 6.40 3.27
C ASP A 166 20.05 6.18 1.87
N LYS A 167 21.11 6.93 1.52
CA LYS A 167 21.79 6.77 0.22
C LYS A 167 22.41 5.39 0.06
N ALA A 168 23.10 4.90 1.09
CA ALA A 168 23.74 3.59 1.05
C ALA A 168 22.72 2.46 0.92
N LEU A 169 21.65 2.48 1.71
CA LEU A 169 20.58 1.48 1.65
C LEU A 169 19.81 1.53 0.33
N LEU A 170 19.50 2.71 -0.19
CA LEU A 170 18.83 2.84 -1.49
C LEU A 170 19.68 2.27 -2.63
N LYS A 171 21.00 2.45 -2.58
CA LYS A 171 21.92 1.84 -3.55
C LYS A 171 21.97 0.32 -3.38
N ALA A 172 22.13 -0.17 -2.16
CA ALA A 172 22.25 -1.60 -1.86
C ALA A 172 20.98 -2.39 -2.19
N SER A 173 19.80 -1.80 -1.96
CA SER A 173 18.49 -2.45 -2.19
C SER A 173 17.92 -2.24 -3.59
N LEU A 174 18.60 -1.52 -4.50
CA LEU A 174 18.02 -1.09 -5.77
C LEU A 174 17.57 -2.26 -6.66
N ASP A 175 18.37 -3.32 -6.76
CA ASP A 175 18.02 -4.50 -7.55
C ASP A 175 16.81 -5.23 -6.96
N MET A 176 16.79 -5.45 -5.63
CA MET A 176 15.64 -6.01 -4.94
C MET A 176 14.39 -5.13 -5.12
N PHE A 177 14.53 -3.80 -5.08
CA PHE A 177 13.41 -2.89 -5.32
C PHE A 177 12.84 -3.04 -6.72
N ASN A 178 13.71 -3.07 -7.74
CA ASN A 178 13.29 -3.23 -9.12
C ASN A 178 12.58 -4.57 -9.36
N LYS A 179 13.09 -5.66 -8.77
CA LYS A 179 12.53 -7.02 -8.95
C LYS A 179 11.28 -7.29 -8.11
N LYS A 180 11.27 -6.87 -6.84
CA LYS A 180 10.27 -7.31 -5.86
C LYS A 180 9.13 -6.30 -5.66
N THR A 181 9.33 -5.02 -5.95
CA THR A 181 8.43 -3.95 -5.46
C THR A 181 8.03 -2.94 -6.53
N LYS A 182 8.92 -2.54 -7.46
CA LYS A 182 8.67 -1.42 -8.39
C LYS A 182 7.40 -1.59 -9.22
N ALA A 183 7.14 -2.77 -9.75
CA ALA A 183 5.94 -3.08 -10.53
C ALA A 183 4.63 -2.81 -9.75
N SER A 184 4.64 -3.07 -8.44
CA SER A 184 3.47 -2.82 -7.57
C SER A 184 3.12 -1.33 -7.42
N LEU A 185 4.00 -0.42 -7.80
CA LEU A 185 3.79 1.03 -7.64
C LEU A 185 3.08 1.68 -8.83
N TYR A 186 2.73 0.92 -9.88
CA TYR A 186 2.19 1.49 -11.11
C TYR A 186 0.87 2.25 -10.89
N LEU A 187 -0.10 1.69 -10.16
CA LEU A 187 -1.33 2.42 -9.84
C LEU A 187 -1.05 3.62 -8.93
N SER A 188 -0.22 3.45 -7.90
CA SER A 188 0.10 4.54 -6.97
C SER A 188 0.78 5.72 -7.65
N THR A 189 1.68 5.49 -8.61
CA THR A 189 2.34 6.57 -9.35
C THR A 189 1.39 7.31 -10.28
N ASN A 190 0.31 6.65 -10.73
CA ASN A 190 -0.66 7.21 -11.67
C ASN A 190 -1.94 7.71 -11.00
N ASN A 191 -2.20 7.37 -9.74
CA ASN A 191 -3.46 7.68 -9.04
C ASN A 191 -3.29 8.22 -7.61
N GLY A 192 -2.07 8.23 -7.07
CA GLY A 192 -1.78 8.75 -5.74
C GLY A 192 -2.22 7.84 -4.59
N ASN A 193 -2.37 8.41 -3.40
CA ASN A 193 -2.72 7.67 -2.18
C ASN A 193 -4.23 7.46 -2.07
N MET A 194 -4.67 6.21 -2.04
CA MET A 194 -6.09 5.84 -1.86
C MET A 194 -6.38 5.29 -0.45
N TYR A 195 -5.57 5.71 0.54
CA TYR A 195 -5.62 5.29 1.94
C TYR A 195 -5.80 3.77 2.11
N THR A 196 -6.95 3.31 2.61
CA THR A 196 -7.19 1.90 2.96
C THR A 196 -7.06 0.95 1.78
N SER A 197 -7.31 1.45 0.56
CA SER A 197 -7.20 0.66 -0.67
C SER A 197 -5.82 0.74 -1.34
N SER A 198 -4.90 1.60 -0.85
CA SER A 198 -3.58 1.82 -1.46
C SER A 198 -2.74 0.53 -1.56
N LEU A 199 -2.64 -0.25 -0.47
CA LEU A 199 -1.93 -1.55 -0.47
C LEU A 199 -2.51 -2.52 -1.50
N TYR A 200 -3.83 -2.57 -1.60
CA TYR A 200 -4.52 -3.50 -2.50
C TYR A 200 -4.50 -3.01 -3.96
N GLY A 201 -4.37 -1.70 -4.17
CA GLY A 201 -4.00 -1.12 -5.47
C GLY A 201 -2.59 -1.51 -5.90
N CYS A 202 -1.65 -1.62 -4.96
CA CYS A 202 -0.33 -2.18 -5.25
C CYS A 202 -0.37 -3.67 -5.60
N LEU A 203 -1.22 -4.45 -4.92
CA LEU A 203 -1.48 -5.84 -5.30
C LEU A 203 -2.05 -5.95 -6.71
N ALA A 204 -3.03 -5.11 -7.07
CA ALA A 204 -3.58 -5.08 -8.42
C ALA A 204 -2.52 -4.71 -9.48
N SER A 205 -1.62 -3.77 -9.17
CA SER A 205 -0.52 -3.40 -10.06
C SER A 205 0.48 -4.54 -10.25
N LEU A 206 0.81 -5.27 -9.17
CA LEU A 206 1.67 -6.45 -9.23
C LEU A 206 1.06 -7.53 -10.14
N LEU A 207 -0.22 -7.82 -9.94
CA LEU A 207 -0.98 -8.79 -10.75
C LEU A 207 -1.11 -8.35 -12.20
N SER A 208 -1.29 -7.06 -12.48
CA SER A 208 -1.36 -6.52 -13.83
C SER A 208 -0.04 -6.59 -14.60
N HIS A 209 1.10 -6.59 -13.88
CA HIS A 209 2.43 -6.54 -14.50
C HIS A 209 3.01 -7.92 -14.81
N HIS A 210 2.69 -8.94 -14.00
CA HIS A 210 3.26 -10.28 -14.13
C HIS A 210 2.25 -11.27 -14.66
N SER A 211 2.74 -12.23 -15.44
CA SER A 211 1.97 -13.42 -15.83
C SER A 211 1.70 -14.32 -14.63
N ALA A 212 0.67 -15.17 -14.75
CA ALA A 212 0.38 -16.19 -13.74
C ALA A 212 1.58 -17.12 -13.49
N GLN A 213 2.36 -17.44 -14.53
CA GLN A 213 3.54 -18.31 -14.45
C GLN A 213 4.66 -17.68 -13.63
N GLU A 214 4.93 -16.39 -13.79
CA GLU A 214 5.95 -15.69 -12.99
C GLU A 214 5.56 -15.62 -11.51
N LEU A 215 4.26 -15.48 -11.23
CA LEU A 215 3.75 -15.41 -9.86
C LEU A 215 3.63 -16.79 -9.18
N ALA A 216 3.53 -17.87 -9.94
CA ALA A 216 3.16 -19.20 -9.43
C ALA A 216 4.08 -19.68 -8.30
N GLY A 217 3.48 -20.11 -7.18
CA GLY A 217 4.21 -20.63 -6.01
C GLY A 217 4.99 -19.59 -5.20
N SER A 218 5.03 -18.34 -5.64
CA SER A 218 5.77 -17.27 -4.99
C SER A 218 5.18 -16.86 -3.63
N ARG A 219 5.98 -16.17 -2.81
CA ARG A 219 5.53 -15.45 -1.61
C ARG A 219 5.44 -13.96 -1.90
N ILE A 220 4.29 -13.37 -1.60
CA ILE A 220 4.06 -11.93 -1.64
C ILE A 220 4.00 -11.42 -0.20
N GLY A 221 5.02 -10.69 0.25
CA GLY A 221 5.00 -9.95 1.52
C GLY A 221 4.18 -8.68 1.39
N ALA A 222 3.41 -8.34 2.42
CA ALA A 222 2.50 -7.19 2.43
C ALA A 222 2.62 -6.43 3.74
N PHE A 223 2.87 -5.12 3.65
CA PHE A 223 2.88 -4.22 4.81
C PHE A 223 1.72 -3.22 4.72
N SER A 224 0.79 -3.30 5.67
CA SER A 224 -0.31 -2.35 5.85
C SER A 224 -0.01 -1.42 7.02
N TYR A 225 -0.27 -0.13 6.83
CA TYR A 225 -0.07 0.91 7.84
C TYR A 225 -1.26 1.87 7.84
N GLY A 226 -1.70 2.25 9.04
CA GLY A 226 -2.59 3.39 9.28
C GLY A 226 -2.07 4.20 10.47
N SER A 227 -2.03 5.52 10.32
CA SER A 227 -1.62 6.47 11.36
C SER A 227 -2.53 6.42 12.59
N GLY A 228 -2.00 6.82 13.75
CA GLY A 228 -2.69 6.74 15.04
C GLY A 228 -2.08 5.83 16.13
N LEU A 229 -1.39 4.71 15.89
CA LEU A 229 -1.18 3.95 14.66
C LEU A 229 -1.51 2.47 14.84
N ALA A 230 -1.83 1.81 13.73
CA ALA A 230 -1.98 0.37 13.62
C ALA A 230 -1.33 -0.13 12.33
N ALA A 231 -0.54 -1.19 12.42
CA ALA A 231 0.17 -1.74 11.29
C ALA A 231 0.25 -3.27 11.35
N SER A 232 0.40 -3.90 10.19
CA SER A 232 0.66 -5.33 10.09
C SER A 232 1.49 -5.67 8.87
N PHE A 233 2.48 -6.53 9.09
CA PHE A 233 3.19 -7.26 8.04
C PHE A 233 2.61 -8.67 7.98
N PHE A 234 2.20 -9.10 6.80
CA PHE A 234 1.69 -10.44 6.53
C PHE A 234 2.09 -10.88 5.12
N SER A 235 1.67 -12.07 4.71
CA SER A 235 2.04 -12.60 3.40
C SER A 235 0.95 -13.43 2.75
N PHE A 236 1.04 -13.52 1.43
CA PHE A 236 0.29 -14.46 0.61
C PHE A 236 1.24 -15.50 0.02
N ARG A 237 0.77 -16.75 -0.04
CA ARG A 237 1.30 -17.80 -0.90
C ARG A 237 0.48 -17.85 -2.18
N VAL A 238 1.13 -17.69 -3.33
CA VAL A 238 0.48 -17.82 -4.63
C VAL A 238 0.32 -19.30 -4.98
N SER A 239 -0.82 -19.66 -5.58
CA SER A 239 -1.06 -20.99 -6.14
C SER A 239 0.07 -21.39 -7.09
N LYS A 240 0.39 -22.69 -7.14
CA LYS A 240 1.31 -23.25 -8.14
C LYS A 240 0.62 -23.47 -9.49
N ASP A 241 -0.71 -23.55 -9.49
CA ASP A 241 -1.49 -23.76 -10.70
C ASP A 241 -1.67 -22.45 -11.48
N ALA A 242 -0.89 -22.31 -12.55
CA ALA A 242 -0.93 -21.22 -13.50
C ALA A 242 -1.40 -21.68 -14.91
N SER A 243 -2.09 -22.82 -15.02
CA SER A 243 -2.59 -23.26 -16.32
C SER A 243 -3.63 -22.27 -16.88
N PRO A 244 -3.83 -22.22 -18.21
CA PRO A 244 -4.94 -21.46 -18.79
C PRO A 244 -6.28 -21.82 -18.13
N GLY A 245 -7.05 -20.80 -17.74
CA GLY A 245 -8.33 -20.97 -17.04
C GLY A 245 -8.23 -21.29 -15.54
N SER A 246 -7.03 -21.41 -14.97
CA SER A 246 -6.86 -21.58 -13.52
C SER A 246 -7.36 -20.34 -12.76
N ALA A 247 -7.61 -20.49 -11.46
CA ALA A 247 -8.02 -19.36 -10.63
C ALA A 247 -6.97 -18.23 -10.58
N LEU A 248 -5.68 -18.58 -10.69
CA LEU A 248 -4.60 -17.59 -10.71
C LEU A 248 -4.56 -16.84 -12.02
N GLU A 249 -4.68 -17.55 -13.15
CA GLU A 249 -4.78 -16.93 -14.46
C GLU A 249 -5.95 -15.94 -14.47
N ASN A 250 -7.17 -16.40 -14.13
CA ASN A 250 -8.36 -15.56 -14.22
C ASN A 250 -8.22 -14.29 -13.36
N LEU A 251 -7.59 -14.39 -12.19
CA LEU A 251 -7.29 -13.25 -11.34
C LEU A 251 -6.32 -12.26 -12.00
N VAL A 252 -5.21 -12.75 -12.56
CA VAL A 252 -4.22 -11.94 -13.29
C VAL A 252 -4.87 -11.26 -14.51
N SER A 253 -5.59 -12.03 -15.32
CA SER A 253 -6.28 -11.55 -16.51
C SER A 253 -7.31 -10.46 -16.19
N SER A 254 -8.01 -10.56 -15.06
CA SER A 254 -9.02 -9.57 -14.64
C SER A 254 -8.50 -8.15 -14.39
N VAL A 255 -7.19 -7.99 -14.21
CA VAL A 255 -6.54 -6.69 -13.97
C VAL A 255 -5.51 -6.31 -15.05
N SER A 256 -5.39 -7.13 -16.10
CA SER A 256 -4.40 -6.92 -17.19
C SER A 256 -4.59 -5.60 -17.95
N ASP A 257 -5.81 -5.07 -17.98
CA ASP A 257 -6.15 -3.81 -18.65
C ASP A 257 -5.97 -2.57 -17.77
N LEU A 258 -5.45 -2.71 -16.54
CA LEU A 258 -5.26 -1.62 -15.59
C LEU A 258 -4.51 -0.40 -16.21
N PRO A 259 -3.42 -0.56 -16.98
CA PRO A 259 -2.78 0.55 -17.68
C PRO A 259 -3.72 1.27 -18.66
N LYS A 260 -4.44 0.51 -19.49
CA LYS A 260 -5.39 1.08 -20.47
C LYS A 260 -6.51 1.86 -19.78
N ARG A 261 -7.01 1.35 -18.66
CA ARG A 261 -8.02 2.03 -17.84
C ARG A 261 -7.49 3.33 -17.25
N LEU A 262 -6.25 3.35 -16.79
CA LEU A 262 -5.62 4.58 -16.27
C LEU A 262 -5.40 5.62 -17.37
N ASP A 263 -5.00 5.19 -18.57
CA ASP A 263 -4.78 6.06 -19.72
C ASP A 263 -6.10 6.61 -20.30
N SER A 264 -7.22 5.92 -20.09
CA SER A 264 -8.55 6.38 -20.51
C SER A 264 -9.13 7.53 -19.67
N ARG A 265 -8.45 7.94 -18.59
CA ARG A 265 -8.90 9.05 -17.74
C ARG A 265 -8.73 10.38 -18.45
N ARG A 266 -9.57 11.35 -18.07
CA ARG A 266 -9.45 12.74 -18.50
C ARG A 266 -8.43 13.47 -17.62
N ARG A 267 -7.45 14.12 -18.25
CA ARG A 267 -6.56 15.06 -17.58
C ARG A 267 -7.31 16.38 -17.34
N MET A 268 -7.22 16.90 -16.12
CA MET A 268 -7.71 18.22 -15.73
C MET A 268 -6.53 19.17 -15.53
N SER A 269 -6.73 20.47 -15.73
CA SER A 269 -5.71 21.46 -15.39
C SER A 269 -5.55 21.59 -13.87
N PRO A 270 -4.39 22.06 -13.35
CA PRO A 270 -4.23 22.33 -11.92
C PRO A 270 -5.25 23.34 -11.37
N GLU A 271 -5.67 24.32 -12.18
CA GLU A 271 -6.68 25.32 -11.85
C GLU A 271 -8.05 24.66 -11.69
N GLU A 272 -8.50 23.88 -12.68
CA GLU A 272 -9.78 23.15 -12.60
C GLU A 272 -9.80 22.18 -11.41
N PHE A 273 -8.68 21.49 -11.15
CA PHE A 273 -8.55 20.63 -9.97
C PHE A 273 -8.68 21.42 -8.66
N THR A 274 -8.08 22.60 -8.59
CA THR A 274 -8.14 23.46 -7.40
C THR A 274 -9.56 23.97 -7.17
N ASP A 275 -10.28 24.34 -8.23
CA ASP A 275 -11.68 24.74 -8.14
C ASP A 275 -12.57 23.59 -7.65
N ILE A 276 -12.33 22.36 -8.12
CA ILE A 276 -13.03 21.16 -7.63
C ILE A 276 -12.72 20.92 -6.14
N MET A 277 -11.47 21.10 -5.70
CA MET A 277 -11.12 20.98 -4.27
C MET A 277 -11.82 22.03 -3.42
N ASN A 278 -11.87 23.28 -3.88
CA ASN A 278 -12.59 24.36 -3.19
C ASN A 278 -14.10 24.06 -3.14
N GLN A 279 -14.66 23.51 -4.22
CA GLN A 279 -16.05 23.07 -4.25
C GLN A 279 -16.30 21.97 -3.21
N ARG A 280 -15.41 20.99 -3.03
CA ARG A 280 -15.57 19.96 -2.00
C ARG A 280 -15.72 20.56 -0.60
N GLU A 281 -14.88 21.56 -0.26
CA GLU A 281 -14.98 22.25 1.02
C GLU A 281 -16.34 22.95 1.19
N GLN A 282 -16.80 23.68 0.17
CA GLN A 282 -18.07 24.39 0.20
C GLN A 282 -19.29 23.47 0.37
N PHE A 283 -19.23 22.27 -0.23
CA PHE A 283 -20.35 21.33 -0.22
C PHE A 283 -20.29 20.31 0.93
N TYR A 284 -19.22 20.28 1.73
CA TYR A 284 -18.97 19.21 2.72
C TYR A 284 -20.12 19.03 3.73
N HIS A 285 -20.70 20.14 4.21
CA HIS A 285 -21.85 20.14 5.14
C HIS A 285 -23.18 20.56 4.50
N LYS A 286 -23.22 20.72 3.18
CA LYS A 286 -24.41 21.24 2.52
C LYS A 286 -25.52 20.20 2.51
N VAL A 287 -26.76 20.66 2.69
CA VAL A 287 -27.98 19.86 2.59
C VAL A 287 -28.89 20.42 1.50
N ASN A 288 -29.93 19.65 1.15
CA ASN A 288 -30.93 20.04 0.14
C ASN A 288 -30.30 20.51 -1.19
N TYR A 289 -29.35 19.74 -1.72
CA TYR A 289 -28.65 20.05 -2.97
C TYR A 289 -28.44 18.79 -3.82
N SER A 290 -28.26 19.01 -5.12
CA SER A 290 -27.76 17.99 -6.04
C SER A 290 -26.33 18.35 -6.44
N PRO A 291 -25.35 17.43 -6.32
CA PRO A 291 -23.98 17.74 -6.69
C PRO A 291 -23.89 18.20 -8.15
N PRO A 292 -23.15 19.28 -8.43
CA PRO A 292 -22.87 19.67 -9.80
C PRO A 292 -21.89 18.67 -10.43
N GLY A 293 -21.87 18.63 -11.76
CA GLY A 293 -20.96 17.78 -12.55
C GLY A 293 -21.71 16.98 -13.59
N ASP A 294 -21.19 16.98 -14.82
CA ASP A 294 -21.77 16.20 -15.90
C ASP A 294 -21.46 14.71 -15.74
N THR A 295 -22.52 13.93 -15.52
CA THR A 295 -22.47 12.46 -15.36
C THR A 295 -21.87 11.75 -16.58
N GLY A 296 -21.86 12.39 -17.76
CA GLY A 296 -21.17 11.92 -18.96
C GLY A 296 -19.66 11.75 -18.78
N ASN A 297 -19.04 12.45 -17.82
CA ASN A 297 -17.61 12.34 -17.51
C ASN A 297 -17.25 11.20 -16.54
N LEU A 298 -18.23 10.55 -15.91
CA LEU A 298 -17.97 9.39 -15.03
C LEU A 298 -17.72 8.15 -15.88
N PHE A 299 -16.97 7.15 -15.41
CA PHE A 299 -16.87 5.88 -16.16
C PHE A 299 -18.22 5.15 -16.24
N PRO A 300 -18.51 4.38 -17.32
CA PRO A 300 -19.75 3.63 -17.44
C PRO A 300 -19.95 2.68 -16.24
N GLY A 301 -21.19 2.56 -15.75
CA GLY A 301 -21.51 1.74 -14.58
C GLY A 301 -21.11 2.34 -13.21
N THR A 302 -20.58 3.56 -13.15
CA THR A 302 -20.20 4.24 -11.89
C THR A 302 -21.44 4.75 -11.15
N TRP A 303 -21.52 4.45 -9.85
CA TRP A 303 -22.51 5.06 -8.94
C TRP A 303 -22.09 6.49 -8.57
N TYR A 304 -23.04 7.40 -8.48
CA TYR A 304 -22.79 8.79 -8.10
C TYR A 304 -23.87 9.30 -7.15
N LEU A 305 -23.52 10.34 -6.38
CA LEU A 305 -24.43 11.05 -5.49
C LEU A 305 -25.36 11.94 -6.33
N GLU A 306 -26.64 11.61 -6.38
CA GLU A 306 -27.64 12.36 -7.14
C GLU A 306 -28.21 13.52 -6.31
N ARG A 307 -28.44 13.29 -5.02
CA ARG A 307 -29.05 14.29 -4.13
C ARG A 307 -28.69 14.05 -2.67
N VAL A 308 -28.48 15.15 -1.94
CA VAL A 308 -28.53 15.20 -0.48
C VAL A 308 -29.78 16.01 -0.13
N ASP A 309 -30.71 15.44 0.61
CA ASP A 309 -31.93 16.15 0.99
C ASP A 309 -31.76 16.97 2.28
N GLU A 310 -32.84 17.61 2.73
CA GLU A 310 -32.90 18.44 3.93
C GLU A 310 -32.61 17.68 5.24
N MET A 311 -32.71 16.35 5.24
CA MET A 311 -32.43 15.49 6.39
C MET A 311 -31.07 14.78 6.29
N HIS A 312 -30.17 15.26 5.43
CA HIS A 312 -28.86 14.65 5.16
C HIS A 312 -28.93 13.25 4.53
N ARG A 313 -30.09 12.79 4.04
CA ARG A 313 -30.19 11.48 3.37
C ARG A 313 -29.60 11.60 1.98
N ARG A 314 -28.78 10.62 1.60
CA ARG A 314 -28.06 10.59 0.31
C ARG A 314 -28.76 9.64 -0.65
N LYS A 315 -29.20 10.17 -1.80
CA LYS A 315 -29.74 9.39 -2.91
C LYS A 315 -28.65 9.18 -3.97
N TYR A 316 -28.54 7.94 -4.46
CA TYR A 316 -27.55 7.56 -5.45
C TYR A 316 -28.23 7.10 -6.73
N ALA A 317 -27.59 7.40 -7.86
CA ALA A 317 -27.94 6.89 -9.18
C ALA A 317 -26.69 6.28 -9.82
N ARG A 318 -26.87 5.59 -10.95
CA ARG A 318 -25.78 4.87 -11.64
C ARG A 318 -25.73 5.28 -13.10
N ARG A 319 -24.55 5.67 -13.58
CA ARG A 319 -24.34 5.89 -15.02
C ARG A 319 -24.56 4.56 -15.75
N PRO A 320 -25.35 4.52 -16.84
CA PRO A 320 -25.44 3.34 -17.69
C PRO A 320 -24.06 2.84 -18.16
N VAL A 321 -23.97 1.55 -18.48
CA VAL A 321 -22.77 0.95 -19.08
C VAL A 321 -22.73 1.23 -20.57
#